data_AF-D6PKL7-F1
#
_entry.id   AF-D6PKL7-F1
#
_cell.length_a   1.000
_cell.length_b   1.000
_cell.length_c   1.000
_cell.angle_alpha   90.00
_cell.angle_beta   90.00
_cell.angle_gamma   90.00
#
_symmetry.space_group_name_H-M   'P 1'
#
loop_
_entity.id
_entity.type
_entity.pdbx_description
1 polymer ?
#
loop_
_entity_poly.entity_id
_entity_poly.type
_entity_poly.pdbx_seq_one_letter_code
_entity_poly.pdbx_strand_id
1 'polypeptide(L)'
;MIRLAISKGRILEQAIEILRRININCKFNPIDSRKLIIPTNMKNLEIIVIKASDVPVYIDSGKVDIGIVGFDTLLEESLGNHYRLLDLQIAKCKLVVAGKPNTAYFNNMKIATKYPNAAKTILKR
;
A
#
# COMPACT_ATOMS: atom_id res chain seq x y z
N MET A 1 -18.01 -13.68 -1.14
CA MET A 1 -17.79 -12.63 -0.12
C MET A 1 -16.50 -11.94 -0.49
N ILE A 2 -16.47 -10.61 -0.59
CA ILE A 2 -15.33 -9.82 -1.03
C ILE A 2 -14.50 -9.38 0.18
N ARG A 3 -13.19 -9.56 0.09
CA ARG A 3 -12.19 -9.11 1.06
C ARG A 3 -11.40 -7.96 0.48
N LEU A 4 -11.40 -6.83 1.19
CA LEU A 4 -10.65 -5.63 0.85
C LEU A 4 -9.47 -5.45 1.80
N ALA A 5 -8.25 -5.70 1.33
CA ALA A 5 -7.06 -5.38 2.10
C ALA A 5 -6.75 -3.88 2.05
N ILE A 6 -6.44 -3.29 3.20
CA ILE A 6 -6.01 -1.88 3.29
C ILE A 6 -4.75 -1.81 4.14
N SER A 7 -3.71 -1.16 3.61
CA SER A 7 -2.48 -0.96 4.38
C SER A 7 -2.67 0.04 5.51
N LYS A 8 -2.09 -0.23 6.69
CA LYS A 8 -2.11 0.69 7.85
C LYS A 8 -1.52 2.09 7.57
N GLY A 9 -1.87 3.05 8.42
CA GLY A 9 -1.37 4.43 8.40
C GLY A 9 -2.21 5.35 7.52
N ARG A 10 -1.57 6.33 6.86
CA ARG A 10 -2.25 7.37 6.05
C ARG A 10 -3.21 6.82 4.99
N ILE A 11 -2.90 5.65 4.42
CA ILE A 11 -3.75 4.99 3.43
C ILE A 11 -5.06 4.53 4.07
N LEU A 12 -5.01 3.92 5.25
CA LEU A 12 -6.20 3.46 5.98
C LEU A 12 -7.15 4.62 6.30
N GLU A 13 -6.61 5.70 6.85
CA GLU A 13 -7.37 6.89 7.21
C GLU A 13 -8.14 7.48 6.00
N GLN A 14 -7.43 7.66 4.87
CA GLN A 14 -8.02 8.24 3.66
C GLN A 14 -8.93 7.26 2.93
N ALA A 15 -8.61 5.96 2.93
CA ALA A 15 -9.44 4.93 2.32
C ALA A 15 -10.79 4.77 3.03
N ILE A 16 -10.83 4.82 4.37
CA ILE A 16 -12.09 4.78 5.14
C ILE A 16 -12.99 5.96 4.76
N GLU A 17 -12.42 7.14 4.57
CA GLU A 17 -13.18 8.32 4.15
C GLU A 17 -13.76 8.17 2.74
N ILE A 18 -13.02 7.59 1.79
CA ILE A 18 -13.55 7.24 0.47
C ILE A 18 -14.70 6.25 0.59
N LEU A 19 -14.53 5.18 1.37
CA LEU A 19 -15.57 4.16 1.58
C LEU A 19 -16.82 4.77 2.22
N ARG A 20 -16.66 5.67 3.19
CA ARG A 20 -17.78 6.37 3.83
C ARG A 20 -18.58 7.21 2.85
N ARG A 21 -17.91 7.90 1.90
CA ARG A 21 -18.58 8.71 0.85
C ARG A 21 -19.46 7.89 -0.09
N ILE A 22 -19.15 6.61 -0.27
CA ILE A 22 -19.97 5.65 -1.02
C ILE A 22 -20.86 4.78 -0.11
N ASN A 23 -21.11 5.24 1.12
CA ASN A 23 -21.96 4.60 2.11
C ASN A 23 -21.50 3.20 2.58
N ILE A 24 -20.20 2.93 2.51
CA ILE A 24 -19.58 1.73 3.09
C ILE A 24 -18.96 2.12 4.43
N ASN A 25 -19.55 1.62 5.52
CA ASN A 25 -19.18 1.94 6.89
C ASN A 25 -18.63 0.71 7.61
N CYS A 26 -17.49 0.86 8.28
CA CYS A 26 -16.91 -0.18 9.12
C CYS A 26 -17.73 -0.33 10.41
N LYS A 27 -18.01 -1.56 10.86
CA LYS A 27 -18.70 -1.79 12.14
C LYS A 27 -17.88 -1.40 13.37
N PHE A 28 -16.56 -1.33 13.21
CA PHE A 28 -15.60 -0.89 14.23
C PHE A 28 -14.64 0.10 13.59
N ASN A 29 -14.12 1.07 14.35
CA ASN A 29 -13.08 1.96 13.83
C ASN A 29 -11.80 1.16 13.54
N PRO A 30 -11.36 1.06 12.27
CA PRO A 30 -10.13 0.34 11.92
C PRO A 30 -8.85 0.97 12.45
N ILE A 31 -8.89 2.25 12.79
CA ILE A 31 -7.72 3.01 13.25
C ILE A 31 -7.40 2.64 14.70
N ASP A 32 -8.44 2.53 15.55
CA ASP A 32 -8.29 2.29 17.00
C ASP A 32 -8.38 0.81 17.37
N SER A 33 -8.82 -0.05 16.43
CA SER A 33 -9.03 -1.47 16.69
C SER A 33 -7.77 -2.30 16.49
N ARG A 34 -7.56 -3.28 17.38
CA ARG A 34 -6.58 -4.37 17.16
C ARG A 34 -7.10 -5.49 16.26
N LYS A 35 -8.37 -5.43 15.84
CA LYS A 35 -8.95 -6.42 14.91
C LYS A 35 -8.34 -6.25 13.52
N LEU A 36 -7.90 -7.35 12.93
CA LEU A 36 -7.39 -7.36 11.56
C LEU A 36 -8.52 -7.48 10.53
N ILE A 37 -9.61 -8.19 10.87
CA ILE A 37 -10.77 -8.37 10.01
C ILE A 37 -11.91 -7.53 10.58
N ILE A 38 -12.44 -6.63 9.76
CA ILE A 38 -13.42 -5.63 10.15
C ILE A 38 -14.61 -5.73 9.22
N PRO A 39 -15.76 -6.23 9.72
CA PRO A 39 -16.98 -6.26 8.94
C PRO A 39 -17.46 -4.86 8.59
N THR A 40 -18.11 -4.72 7.44
CA THR A 40 -18.79 -3.49 7.05
C THR A 40 -20.32 -3.59 7.26
N ASN A 41 -21.05 -2.53 6.93
CA ASN A 41 -22.51 -2.54 6.81
C ASN A 41 -23.00 -3.40 5.62
N MET A 42 -22.14 -3.70 4.64
CA MET A 42 -22.47 -4.62 3.54
C MET A 42 -22.14 -6.06 3.95
N LYS A 43 -23.13 -6.97 3.85
CA LYS A 43 -22.98 -8.37 4.27
C LYS A 43 -21.88 -9.13 3.51
N ASN A 44 -21.60 -8.72 2.27
CA ASN A 44 -20.66 -9.38 1.37
C ASN A 44 -19.30 -8.68 1.28
N LEU A 45 -18.98 -7.74 2.19
CA LEU A 45 -17.71 -7.02 2.20
C LEU A 45 -17.09 -6.95 3.61
N GLU A 46 -15.85 -7.39 3.72
CA GLU A 46 -15.02 -7.22 4.90
C GLU A 46 -13.70 -6.52 4.57
N ILE A 47 -13.21 -5.71 5.50
CA ILE A 47 -11.94 -4.99 5.39
C ILE A 47 -10.89 -5.73 6.20
N ILE A 48 -9.73 -5.93 5.60
CA ILE A 48 -8.58 -6.59 6.19
C ILE A 48 -7.44 -5.59 6.32
N VAL A 49 -7.06 -5.25 7.55
CA VAL A 49 -6.01 -4.27 7.81
C VAL A 49 -4.67 -4.99 7.97
N ILE A 50 -3.76 -4.81 7.01
CA ILE A 50 -2.45 -5.48 6.96
C ILE A 50 -1.31 -4.50 6.68
N LYS A 51 -0.08 -5.01 6.70
CA LYS A 51 1.10 -4.23 6.32
C LYS A 51 1.09 -4.01 4.80
N ALA A 52 1.58 -2.85 4.36
CA ALA A 52 1.63 -2.50 2.94
C ALA A 52 2.30 -3.58 2.08
N SER A 53 3.45 -4.10 2.51
CA SER A 53 4.20 -5.16 1.82
C SER A 53 3.43 -6.45 1.61
N ASP A 54 2.39 -6.70 2.42
CA ASP A 54 1.68 -7.97 2.44
C ASP A 54 0.43 -7.91 1.56
N VAL A 55 -0.04 -6.70 1.21
CA VAL A 55 -1.26 -6.50 0.39
C VAL A 55 -1.15 -7.26 -0.95
N PRO A 56 -0.09 -7.08 -1.74
CA PRO A 56 -0.03 -7.75 -3.04
C PRO A 56 0.08 -9.27 -2.92
N VAL A 57 0.91 -9.75 -1.98
CA VAL A 57 1.06 -11.19 -1.69
C VAL A 57 -0.27 -11.83 -1.31
N TYR A 58 -1.13 -11.11 -0.57
CA TYR A 58 -2.45 -11.60 -0.18
C TYR A 58 -3.45 -11.65 -1.34
N ILE A 59 -3.33 -10.73 -2.31
CA ILE A 59 -4.13 -10.74 -3.55
C ILE A 59 -3.66 -11.91 -4.43
N ASP A 60 -2.36 -12.01 -4.68
CA ASP A 60 -1.78 -13.04 -5.55
C ASP A 60 -2.00 -14.46 -5.03
N SER A 61 -2.07 -14.63 -3.70
CA SER A 61 -2.41 -15.92 -3.08
C SER A 61 -3.91 -16.21 -2.99
N GLY A 62 -4.78 -15.31 -3.48
CA GLY A 62 -6.23 -15.46 -3.44
C GLY A 62 -6.85 -15.40 -2.04
N LYS A 63 -6.09 -14.95 -1.03
CA LYS A 63 -6.61 -14.77 0.34
C LYS A 63 -7.51 -13.55 0.45
N VAL A 64 -7.26 -12.57 -0.41
CA VAL A 64 -7.96 -11.29 -0.53
C VAL A 64 -8.30 -11.04 -1.99
N ASP A 65 -9.45 -10.44 -2.26
CA ASP A 65 -9.91 -10.20 -3.63
C ASP A 65 -9.40 -8.86 -4.20
N ILE A 66 -9.36 -7.81 -3.36
CA ILE A 66 -8.95 -6.46 -3.77
C ILE A 66 -8.10 -5.78 -2.67
N GLY A 67 -7.23 -4.85 -3.05
CA GLY A 67 -6.41 -4.15 -2.08
C GLY A 67 -6.13 -2.67 -2.41
N ILE A 68 -5.92 -1.89 -1.36
CA ILE A 68 -5.45 -0.50 -1.44
C ILE A 68 -4.07 -0.44 -0.80
N VAL A 69 -3.07 -0.12 -1.62
CA VAL A 69 -1.66 -0.05 -1.22
C VAL A 69 -0.97 1.11 -1.94
N GLY A 70 0.14 1.58 -1.37
CA GLY A 70 0.97 2.62 -1.96
C GLY A 70 1.67 2.13 -3.23
N PHE A 71 1.79 3.01 -4.22
CA PHE A 71 2.45 2.70 -5.48
C PHE A 71 3.94 2.37 -5.30
N ASP A 72 4.60 2.89 -4.27
CA ASP A 72 5.96 2.53 -3.89
C ASP A 72 6.12 1.05 -3.53
N THR A 73 5.08 0.45 -2.95
CA THR A 73 5.08 -0.99 -2.64
C THR A 73 4.96 -1.81 -3.92
N LEU A 74 4.08 -1.39 -4.84
CA LEU A 74 3.92 -2.05 -6.13
C LEU A 74 5.16 -1.91 -7.03
N LEU A 75 5.89 -0.79 -6.94
CA LEU A 75 7.15 -0.59 -7.67
C LEU A 75 8.28 -1.48 -7.14
N GLU A 76 8.25 -1.78 -5.85
CA GLU A 76 9.27 -2.63 -5.24
C GLU A 76 9.00 -4.11 -5.47
N GLU A 77 7.73 -4.46 -5.57
CA GLU A 77 7.32 -5.80 -5.96
C GLU A 77 7.56 -6.00 -7.46
N SER A 78 8.48 -6.90 -7.77
CA SER A 78 8.96 -7.09 -9.14
C SER A 78 8.01 -7.89 -10.05
N LEU A 79 7.08 -8.67 -9.49
CA LEU A 79 6.30 -9.69 -10.21
C LEU A 79 5.01 -10.02 -9.46
N GLY A 80 3.96 -9.23 -9.65
CA GLY A 80 2.63 -9.52 -9.09
C GLY A 80 1.67 -10.08 -10.13
N ASN A 81 0.90 -11.10 -9.78
CA ASN A 81 -0.23 -11.63 -10.58
C ASN A 81 -1.54 -10.89 -10.28
N HIS A 82 -1.47 -9.58 -10.09
CA HIS A 82 -2.60 -8.72 -9.80
C HIS A 82 -2.72 -7.57 -10.79
N TYR A 83 -3.92 -7.00 -10.88
CA TYR A 83 -4.20 -5.86 -11.75
C TYR A 83 -4.24 -4.57 -10.95
N ARG A 84 -3.53 -3.54 -11.46
CA ARG A 84 -3.72 -2.16 -11.00
C ARG A 84 -4.97 -1.60 -11.66
N LEU A 85 -6.06 -1.50 -10.91
CA LEU A 85 -7.35 -1.04 -11.42
C LEU A 85 -7.51 0.48 -11.45
N LEU A 86 -7.10 1.16 -10.37
CA LEU A 86 -7.38 2.59 -10.18
C LEU A 86 -6.29 3.27 -9.35
N ASP A 87 -6.00 4.53 -9.70
CA ASP A 87 -5.25 5.44 -8.84
C ASP A 87 -6.22 6.30 -8.01
N LEU A 88 -6.27 6.05 -6.70
CA LEU A 88 -7.18 6.72 -5.78
C LEU A 88 -6.74 8.15 -5.40
N GLN A 89 -5.55 8.58 -5.82
CA GLN A 89 -5.02 9.93 -5.52
C GLN A 89 -4.94 10.26 -4.02
N ILE A 90 -4.83 9.24 -3.16
CA ILE A 90 -4.64 9.35 -1.70
C ILE A 90 -3.18 9.12 -1.29
N ALA A 91 -2.83 9.53 -0.07
CA ALA A 91 -1.52 9.30 0.55
C ALA A 91 -0.32 9.71 -0.33
N LYS A 92 -0.48 10.77 -1.14
CA LYS A 92 0.51 11.24 -2.12
C LYS A 92 1.87 11.48 -1.48
N CYS A 93 2.91 10.96 -2.13
CA CYS A 93 4.30 11.13 -1.73
C CYS A 93 5.22 11.05 -2.96
N LYS A 94 6.52 11.29 -2.75
CA LYS A 94 7.55 11.12 -3.77
C LYS A 94 8.59 10.14 -3.25
N LEU A 95 9.03 9.23 -4.11
CA LEU A 95 10.25 8.46 -3.88
C LEU A 95 11.43 9.31 -4.35
N VAL A 96 12.39 9.54 -3.47
CA VAL A 96 13.54 10.43 -3.73
C VAL A 96 14.84 9.76 -3.35
N VAL A 97 15.92 10.17 -4.01
CA VAL A 97 17.28 9.90 -3.54
C VAL A 97 17.68 11.03 -2.60
N ALA A 98 18.13 10.69 -1.41
CA ALA A 98 18.58 11.64 -0.41
C ALA A 98 19.96 11.27 0.11
N GLY A 99 20.74 12.28 0.47
CA GLY A 99 22.08 12.15 1.03
C GLY A 99 22.36 13.30 2.01
N LYS A 100 23.51 13.25 2.67
CA LYS A 100 23.93 14.37 3.54
C LYS A 100 24.14 15.63 2.69
N PRO A 101 23.77 16.83 3.19
CA PRO A 101 24.05 18.08 2.50
C PRO A 101 25.53 18.19 2.10
N ASN A 102 25.79 18.83 0.95
CA ASN A 102 27.15 19.06 0.42
C ASN A 102 27.97 17.78 0.17
N THR A 103 27.32 16.61 0.02
CA THR A 103 28.02 15.38 -0.39
C THR A 103 28.17 15.35 -1.90
N ALA A 104 29.40 15.27 -2.40
CA ALA A 104 29.65 15.04 -3.82
C ALA A 104 29.27 13.60 -4.22
N TYR A 105 28.53 13.45 -5.31
CA TYR A 105 28.22 12.13 -5.88
C TYR A 105 29.43 11.54 -6.58
N PHE A 106 29.71 10.26 -6.38
CA PHE A 106 30.81 9.55 -7.03
C PHE A 106 30.38 8.16 -7.51
N ASN A 107 31.19 7.54 -8.37
CA ASN A 107 30.90 6.21 -8.91
C ASN A 107 30.95 5.14 -7.81
N ASN A 108 30.10 4.11 -7.91
CA ASN A 108 30.01 3.01 -6.94
C ASN A 108 29.55 3.43 -5.53
N MET A 109 28.86 4.55 -5.38
CA MET A 109 28.17 4.88 -4.13
C MET A 109 27.19 3.77 -3.74
N LYS A 110 27.25 3.36 -2.48
CA LYS A 110 26.30 2.38 -1.91
C LYS A 110 25.00 3.07 -1.56
N ILE A 111 23.88 2.46 -1.96
CA ILE A 111 22.54 2.96 -1.67
C ILE A 111 21.93 2.07 -0.58
N ALA A 112 21.63 2.66 0.58
CA ALA A 112 20.84 2.02 1.62
C ALA A 112 19.37 2.38 1.41
N THR A 113 18.52 1.40 1.12
CA THR A 113 17.11 1.64 0.83
C THR A 113 16.27 0.41 1.17
N LYS A 114 15.01 0.64 1.58
CA LYS A 114 13.99 -0.41 1.64
C LYS A 114 13.51 -0.83 0.23
N TYR A 115 13.81 -0.03 -0.77
CA TYR A 115 13.33 -0.20 -2.13
C TYR A 115 14.46 -0.56 -3.12
N PRO A 116 15.14 -1.71 -2.97
CA PRO A 116 16.25 -2.08 -3.84
C PRO A 116 15.86 -2.25 -5.31
N ASN A 117 14.67 -2.76 -5.63
CA ASN A 117 14.23 -2.92 -7.01
C ASN A 117 13.88 -1.58 -7.65
N ALA A 118 13.16 -0.72 -6.93
CA ALA A 118 12.87 0.63 -7.42
C ALA A 118 14.16 1.45 -7.58
N ALA A 119 15.09 1.36 -6.63
CA ALA A 119 16.37 2.05 -6.70
C ALA A 119 17.22 1.56 -7.89
N LYS A 120 17.31 0.24 -8.12
CA LYS A 120 17.98 -0.31 -9.31
C LYS A 120 17.34 0.22 -10.60
N THR A 121 16.02 0.33 -10.66
CA THR A 121 15.32 0.81 -11.86
C THR A 121 15.57 2.30 -12.12
N ILE A 122 15.51 3.12 -11.07
CA ILE A 122 15.66 4.59 -11.17
C ILE A 122 17.11 5.01 -11.37
N LEU A 123 18.07 4.27 -10.78
CA LEU A 123 19.48 4.64 -10.73
C LEU A 123 20.38 3.77 -11.61
N LYS A 124 19.78 2.89 -12.43
CA LYS A 124 20.47 2.26 -13.56
C LYS A 124 20.95 3.37 -14.50
N ARG A 125 22.25 3.62 -14.45
CA ARG A 125 23.03 4.21 -15.55
C ARG A 125 23.49 3.09 -16.46
#